data_AF-A0A7W0UDG1-F1
#
_entry.id   AF-A0A7W0UDG1-F1
#
_cell.length_a   1.000
_cell.length_b   1.000
_cell.length_c   1.000
_cell.angle_alpha   90.00
_cell.angle_beta   90.00
_cell.angle_gamma   90.00
#
_symmetry.space_group_name_H-M   'P 1'
#
loop_
_entity.id
_entity.type
_entity.pdbx_description
1 polymer ?
#
loop_
_entity_poly.entity_id
_entity_poly.type
_entity_poly.pdbx_seq_one_letter_code
_entity_poly.pdbx_strand_id
1 'polypeptide(L)' 'MSFDPATDYPLGVHRPDLVTTPSGVPLAEVTIERLRAGSLDANDIRATPETLRRQAAVAAAAG' A
#
# COMPACT_ATOMS: atom_id res chain seq x y z
N MET A 1 4.97 14.38 7.39
CA MET A 1 5.56 13.43 8.35
C MET A 1 6.41 12.41 7.59
N SER A 2 7.61 12.06 8.06
CA SER A 2 8.34 10.90 7.52
C SER A 2 7.71 9.58 7.99
N PHE A 3 8.06 8.48 7.34
CA PHE A 3 7.68 7.12 7.69
C PHE A 3 8.65 6.55 8.74
N ASP A 4 8.15 5.92 9.79
CA ASP A 4 8.94 5.23 10.83
C ASP A 4 8.67 3.72 10.81
N PRO A 5 9.65 2.88 10.39
CA PRO A 5 9.45 1.45 10.22
C PRO A 5 9.12 0.67 11.52
N ALA A 6 9.46 1.21 12.69
CA ALA A 6 9.22 0.52 13.97
C ALA A 6 7.80 0.74 14.52
N THR A 7 7.16 1.86 14.17
CA THR A 7 5.88 2.29 14.76
C THR A 7 4.74 2.37 13.74
N ASP A 8 5.06 2.53 12.45
CA ASP A 8 4.05 2.66 11.38
C ASP A 8 3.61 1.30 10.79
N TYR A 9 4.17 0.17 11.25
CA TYR A 9 3.71 -1.16 10.85
C TYR A 9 2.57 -1.65 11.76
N PRO A 10 1.47 -2.19 11.22
CA PRO A 10 1.21 -2.49 9.81
C PRO A 10 0.78 -1.29 8.96
N LEU A 11 1.38 -1.13 7.77
CA LEU A 11 1.13 0.00 6.87
C LEU A 11 -0.35 0.19 6.49
N GLY A 12 -1.07 -0.89 6.20
CA GLY A 12 -2.48 -0.81 5.81
C GLY A 12 -3.42 -0.32 6.92
N VAL A 13 -2.95 -0.31 8.17
CA VAL A 13 -3.73 0.11 9.34
C VAL A 13 -3.26 1.48 9.84
N HIS A 14 -1.96 1.66 10.04
CA HIS A 14 -1.43 2.88 10.64
C HIS A 14 -1.11 3.96 9.61
N ARG A 15 -0.70 3.57 8.40
CA ARG A 15 -0.30 4.49 7.32
C ARG A 15 -0.93 4.13 5.96
N PRO A 16 -2.27 3.98 5.86
CA PRO A 16 -2.92 3.67 4.59
C PRO A 16 -2.71 4.77 3.53
N ASP A 17 -2.39 6.00 3.97
CA ASP A 17 -1.98 7.13 3.12
C ASP A 17 -0.74 6.85 2.27
N LEU A 18 0.10 5.90 2.70
CA LEU A 18 1.33 5.52 2.00
C LEU A 18 1.13 4.34 1.03
N VAL A 19 -0.07 3.75 0.95
CA VAL A 19 -0.31 2.55 0.15
C VAL A 19 -1.19 2.89 -1.05
N THR A 20 -0.61 2.68 -2.24
CA THR A 20 -1.31 2.84 -3.52
C THR A 20 -1.09 1.63 -4.42
N THR A 21 -1.97 1.44 -5.38
CA THR A 21 -1.80 0.49 -6.49
C THR A 21 -0.76 1.02 -7.49
N PRO A 22 -0.29 0.19 -8.45
CA PRO A 22 0.58 0.65 -9.54
C PRO A 22 0.01 1.76 -10.40
N SER A 23 -1.32 1.83 -10.61
CA SER A 23 -1.94 2.94 -11.33
C SER A 23 -2.15 4.20 -10.46
N GLY A 24 -1.79 4.13 -9.17
CA GLY A 24 -1.88 5.25 -8.23
C GLY A 24 -3.18 5.31 -7.45
N VAL A 25 -4.03 4.28 -7.52
CA VAL A 25 -5.27 4.23 -6.75
C VAL A 25 -4.94 4.06 -5.26
N PRO A 26 -5.46 4.91 -4.35
CA PRO A 26 -5.26 4.74 -2.91
C PRO A 26 -5.86 3.42 -2.41
N LEU A 27 -5.27 2.83 -1.38
CA LEU A 27 -5.75 1.58 -0.77
C LEU A 27 -7.25 1.61 -0.41
N ALA A 28 -7.74 2.74 0.11
CA ALA A 28 -9.14 2.93 0.49
C ALA A 28 -10.12 2.86 -0.69
N GLU A 29 -9.65 3.04 -1.92
CA GLU A 29 -10.47 3.01 -3.13
C GLU A 29 -10.47 1.63 -3.81
N VAL A 30 -9.65 0.68 -3.33
CA VAL A 30 -9.62 -0.71 -3.79
C VAL A 30 -10.86 -1.45 -3.28
N THR A 31 -11.95 -1.33 -4.03
CA THR A 31 -13.30 -1.81 -3.66
C THR A 31 -13.89 -2.68 -4.77
N ILE A 32 -14.85 -3.54 -4.41
CA ILE A 32 -15.53 -4.41 -5.38
C ILE A 32 -16.37 -3.59 -6.37
N GLU A 33 -16.94 -2.49 -5.90
CA GLU A 33 -17.72 -1.54 -6.71
C GLU A 33 -16.87 -0.96 -7.84
N ARG A 34 -15.65 -0.51 -7.52
CA ARG A 34 -14.73 0.04 -8.52
C ARG A 34 -14.19 -0.99 -9.50
N LEU A 35 -13.97 -2.21 -9.04
CA LEU A 35 -13.64 -3.34 -9.92
C LEU A 35 -14.79 -3.63 -10.90
N ARG A 36 -16.04 -3.67 -10.41
CA ARG A 36 -17.23 -3.86 -11.26
C ARG A 36 -17.44 -2.71 -12.25
N ALA A 37 -17.10 -1.48 -11.85
CA ALA A 37 -17.16 -0.31 -12.72
C ALA A 37 -16.04 -0.25 -13.78
N GLY A 38 -15.07 -1.17 -13.74
CA GLY A 38 -13.93 -1.20 -14.66
C GLY A 38 -12.85 -0.15 -14.38
N SER A 39 -12.93 0.54 -13.24
CA SER A 39 -11.96 1.56 -12.79
C SER A 39 -10.76 0.97 -12.03
N LEU A 40 -10.80 -0.34 -11.75
CA LEU A 40 -9.70 -1.14 -11.22
C LEU A 40 -9.59 -2.40 -12.08
N ASP A 41 -8.37 -2.87 -12.30
CA ASP A 41 -8.12 -4.13 -13.00
C ASP A 41 -7.18 -5.06 -12.21
N ALA A 42 -6.79 -6.18 -12.82
CA ALA A 42 -5.88 -7.14 -12.19
C ALA A 42 -4.44 -6.61 -12.03
N ASN A 43 -4.03 -5.59 -12.77
CA ASN A 43 -2.73 -4.95 -12.62
C ASN A 43 -2.68 -4.06 -11.37
N ASP A 44 -3.84 -3.59 -10.91
CA ASP A 44 -3.95 -2.82 -9.67
C ASP A 44 -3.84 -3.65 -8.40
N ILE A 45 -4.11 -4.95 -8.45
CA ILE A 45 -4.01 -5.85 -7.29
C ILE A 45 -2.57 -6.35 -7.12
N ARG A 46 -1.63 -5.41 -7.02
CA ARG A 46 -0.18 -5.66 -6.90
C ARG A 46 0.46 -4.68 -5.95
N ALA A 47 1.47 -5.14 -5.21
CA ALA A 47 2.29 -4.25 -4.38
C ALA A 47 3.18 -3.37 -5.28
N THR A 48 3.27 -2.08 -4.95
CA THR A 48 4.18 -1.16 -5.64
C THR A 48 5.63 -1.35 -5.16
N PRO A 49 6.63 -1.00 -5.99
CA PRO A 49 8.03 -1.01 -5.55
C PRO A 49 8.26 -0.17 -4.29
N GLU A 50 7.54 0.94 -4.14
CA GLU A 50 7.64 1.80 -2.97
C GLU A 50 7.08 1.13 -1.71
N THR A 51 5.92 0.48 -1.81
CA THR A 51 5.37 -0.32 -0.71
C THR A 51 6.34 -1.42 -0.30
N LEU A 52 6.95 -2.13 -1.26
CA LEU A 52 7.95 -3.16 -0.98
C LEU A 52 9.20 -2.61 -0.28
N ARG A 53 9.69 -1.42 -0.66
CA ARG A 53 10.82 -0.77 0.04
C ARG A 53 10.47 -0.42 1.48
N ARG A 54 9.25 0.07 1.75
CA ARG A 54 8.79 0.33 3.13
C ARG A 54 8.73 -0.97 3.94
N GLN A 55 8.17 -2.03 3.37
CA GLN A 55 8.15 -3.35 4.01
C GLN A 55 9.56 -3.89 4.27
N ALA A 56 10.51 -3.68 3.34
CA ALA A 56 11.91 -4.03 3.56
C ALA A 56 12.56 -3.24 4.70
N ALA A 57 12.24 -1.94 4.84
CA ALA A 57 12.69 -1.14 5.97
C ALA A 57 12.09 -1.60 7.31
N VAL A 58 10.81 -1.99 7.33
CA VAL A 58 10.19 -2.64 8.49
C VAL A 58 10.93 -3.93 8.85
N ALA A 59 11.16 -4.81 7.86
CA ALA A 59 11.87 -6.06 8.08
C ALA A 59 13.28 -5.82 8.63
N ALA A 60 14.05 -4.90 8.05
CA ALA A 60 15.39 -4.57 8.53
C ALA A 60 15.40 -3.99 9.96
N ALA A 61 14.35 -3.25 10.35
CA ALA A 61 14.21 -2.71 11.71
C ALA A 61 13.80 -3.79 12.74
N ALA A 62 13.15 -4.87 12.28
CA ALA A 62 12.72 -5.98 13.13
C ALA A 62 13.85 -6.99 13.46
N GLY A 63 14.97 -6.95 12.73
CA GLY A 63 16.11 -7.86 12.86
C GLY A 63 16.03 -9.09 11.98
#